data_AF-A0A644XCV5-F1
#
_entry.id   AF-A0A644XCV5-F1
#
_cell.length_a   1.000
_cell.length_b   1.000
_cell.length_c   1.000
_cell.angle_alpha   90.00
_cell.angle_beta   90.00
_cell.angle_gamma   90.00
#
_symmetry.space_group_name_H-M   'P 1'
#
loop_
_entity.id
_entity.type
_entity.pdbx_description
1 polymer ?
#
loop_
_entity_poly.entity_id
_entity_poly.type
_entity_poly.pdbx_seq_one_letter_code
_entity_poly.pdbx_strand_id
1 'polypeptide(L)'
;MSLVFDLHKKAMEYSQQALLARANADESLSSDLYNKALKCEIEAISNIPKNTSSEPTLSILISSAASLAYKAGDTRLAYKLSKQGLQNSPPEYIRNNLNIILSTILRESFELKNYFPTRRFSSKNMGHQPSKIRRKKFIGSISSRPFENSLSIKRRSVVKLHNQTSIIGISRRSQEPAFSSPMNNSKGKVRKKNTRR
;
A
#
# COMPACT_ATOMS: atom_id res chain seq x y z
N MET A 1 24.79 9.13 -3.31
CA MET A 1 23.32 9.23 -3.35
C MET A 1 22.79 9.19 -1.93
N SER A 2 21.66 9.83 -1.64
CA SER A 2 21.09 9.84 -0.28
C SER A 2 20.26 8.59 -0.02
N LEU A 3 20.34 8.04 1.19
CA LEU A 3 19.60 6.83 1.61
C LEU A 3 18.10 6.92 1.29
N VAL A 4 17.48 8.09 1.51
CA VAL A 4 16.07 8.36 1.23
C VAL A 4 15.74 8.15 -0.25
N PHE A 5 16.62 8.63 -1.15
CA PHE A 5 16.43 8.49 -2.59
C PHE A 5 16.55 7.02 -3.02
N ASP A 6 17.51 6.29 -2.46
CA ASP A 6 17.71 4.88 -2.77
C ASP A 6 16.52 4.02 -2.30
N LEU A 7 15.96 4.33 -1.13
CA LEU A 7 14.75 3.68 -0.60
C LEU A 7 13.53 3.98 -1.47
N HIS A 8 13.32 5.24 -1.85
CA HIS A 8 12.22 5.63 -2.73
C HIS A 8 12.32 4.93 -4.09
N LYS A 9 13.53 4.87 -4.68
CA LYS A 9 13.76 4.17 -5.94
C LYS A 9 13.40 2.68 -5.84
N LYS A 10 13.83 2.00 -4.77
CA LYS A 10 13.45 0.60 -4.50
C LYS A 10 11.95 0.43 -4.35
N ALA A 11 11.27 1.38 -3.69
CA ALA A 11 9.81 1.35 -3.59
C ALA A 11 9.15 1.41 -4.96
N MET A 12 9.65 2.25 -5.87
CA MET A 12 9.14 2.35 -7.24
C MET A 12 9.36 1.07 -8.05
N GLU A 13 10.52 0.42 -7.89
CA GLU A 13 10.81 -0.87 -8.51
C GLU A 13 9.82 -1.96 -8.05
N TYR A 14 9.58 -2.08 -6.75
CA TYR A 14 8.58 -3.02 -6.22
C TYR A 14 7.15 -2.68 -6.66
N SER A 15 6.79 -1.40 -6.69
CA SER A 15 5.49 -0.93 -7.19
C SER A 15 5.26 -1.31 -8.64
N GLN A 16 6.29 -1.18 -9.49
CA GLN A 16 6.22 -1.57 -10.89
C GLN A 16 6.06 -3.08 -11.04
N GLN A 17 6.79 -3.88 -10.26
CA GLN A 17 6.63 -5.34 -10.25
C GLN A 17 5.22 -5.74 -9.77
N ALA A 18 4.67 -5.05 -8.78
CA ALA A 18 3.33 -5.30 -8.28
C ALA A 18 2.25 -5.04 -9.35
N LEU A 19 2.43 -3.98 -10.15
CA LEU A 19 1.54 -3.69 -11.28
C LEU A 19 1.59 -4.81 -12.33
N LEU A 20 2.77 -5.35 -12.63
CA LEU A 20 2.91 -6.48 -13.56
C LEU A 20 2.26 -7.75 -13.01
N ALA A 21 2.44 -8.04 -11.72
CA ALA A 21 1.79 -9.17 -11.06
C ALA A 21 0.26 -9.08 -11.12
N ARG A 22 -0.28 -7.89 -10.86
CA ARG A 22 -1.71 -7.61 -10.97
C ARG A 22 -2.24 -7.78 -12.40
N ALA A 23 -1.46 -7.33 -13.39
CA ALA A 23 -1.81 -7.52 -14.79
C ALA A 23 -1.88 -9.01 -15.18
N ASN A 24 -1.11 -9.86 -14.49
CA ASN A 24 -1.14 -11.32 -14.62
C ASN A 24 -2.18 -11.99 -13.70
N ALA A 25 -3.07 -11.22 -13.06
CA ALA A 25 -4.08 -11.67 -12.09
C ALA A 25 -3.51 -12.38 -10.85
N ASP A 26 -2.24 -12.15 -10.51
CA ASP A 26 -1.62 -12.65 -9.28
C ASP A 26 -1.75 -11.62 -8.14
N GLU A 27 -2.94 -11.57 -7.54
CA GLU A 27 -3.28 -10.52 -6.58
C GLU A 27 -2.55 -10.70 -5.25
N SER A 28 -2.20 -11.94 -4.89
CA SER A 28 -1.41 -12.25 -3.70
C SER A 28 -0.01 -11.66 -3.84
N LEU A 29 0.67 -11.96 -4.95
CA LEU A 29 2.04 -11.49 -5.19
C LEU A 29 2.06 -9.96 -5.38
N SER A 30 1.06 -9.40 -6.05
CA SER A 30 0.87 -7.96 -6.19
C SER A 30 0.77 -7.26 -4.83
N SER A 31 -0.08 -7.76 -3.93
CA SER A 31 -0.23 -7.19 -2.58
C SER A 31 1.06 -7.30 -1.78
N ASP A 32 1.76 -8.43 -1.84
CA ASP A 32 3.06 -8.61 -1.16
C ASP A 32 4.12 -7.63 -1.64
N LEU A 33 4.16 -7.37 -2.95
CA LEU A 33 5.08 -6.39 -3.55
C LEU A 33 4.72 -4.95 -3.17
N TYR A 34 3.43 -4.59 -3.14
CA TYR A 34 3.02 -3.28 -2.63
C TYR A 34 3.38 -3.11 -1.16
N ASN A 35 3.25 -4.15 -0.34
CA ASN A 35 3.70 -4.12 1.06
C ASN A 35 5.22 -3.93 1.19
N LYS A 36 6.02 -4.54 0.30
CA LYS A 36 7.47 -4.28 0.26
C LYS A 36 7.77 -2.83 -0.13
N ALA A 37 7.10 -2.31 -1.15
CA ALA A 37 7.24 -0.92 -1.58
C ALA A 37 6.88 0.06 -0.45
N LEU A 38 5.77 -0.20 0.26
CA LEU A 38 5.31 0.58 1.39
C LEU A 38 6.36 0.67 2.50
N LYS A 39 7.00 -0.46 2.85
CA LYS A 39 8.05 -0.49 3.87
C LYS A 39 9.22 0.43 3.51
N CYS A 40 9.67 0.39 2.26
CA CYS A 40 10.73 1.28 1.78
C CYS A 40 10.34 2.75 1.91
N GLU A 41 9.10 3.14 1.59
CA GLU A 41 8.65 4.53 1.76
C GLU A 41 8.57 4.95 3.23
N ILE A 42 8.08 4.07 4.12
CA ILE A 42 8.03 4.35 5.56
C ILE A 42 9.43 4.54 6.13
N GLU A 43 10.38 3.71 5.71
CA GLU A 43 11.80 3.86 6.06
C GLU A 43 12.36 5.17 5.49
N ALA A 44 12.03 5.53 4.25
CA ALA A 44 12.47 6.79 3.64
C ALA A 44 11.95 8.01 4.42
N ILE A 45 10.65 8.02 4.76
CA ILE A 45 10.01 9.08 5.57
C ILE A 45 10.69 9.20 6.94
N SER A 46 11.03 8.08 7.57
CA SER A 46 11.67 8.06 8.90
C SER A 46 13.09 8.63 8.88
N ASN A 47 13.75 8.60 7.73
CA ASN A 47 15.10 9.14 7.54
C ASN A 47 15.11 10.61 7.06
N ILE A 48 13.95 11.22 6.82
CA ILE A 48 13.85 12.64 6.49
C ILE A 48 13.80 13.49 7.77
N PRO A 49 14.62 14.55 7.88
CA PRO A 49 14.49 15.50 8.98
C PRO A 49 13.13 16.21 8.93
N LYS A 50 12.44 16.28 10.08
CA LYS A 50 11.11 16.91 10.20
C LYS A 50 11.19 18.43 10.30
N ASN A 51 11.83 19.05 9.31
CA ASN A 51 11.92 20.50 9.17
C ASN A 51 11.27 20.96 7.87
N THR A 52 10.84 22.22 7.82
CA THR A 52 10.11 22.80 6.67
C THR A 52 10.92 22.77 5.38
N SER A 53 12.26 22.76 5.48
CA SER A 53 13.19 22.64 4.35
C SER A 53 13.15 21.28 3.63
N SER A 54 12.51 20.27 4.23
CA SER A 54 12.35 18.94 3.63
C SER A 54 11.12 18.82 2.74
N GLU A 55 10.27 19.84 2.68
CA GLU A 55 9.22 19.93 1.68
C GLU A 55 9.80 20.41 0.34
N PRO A 56 9.34 19.88 -0.81
CA PRO A 56 8.16 19.02 -0.99
C PRO A 56 8.42 17.51 -0.81
N THR A 57 9.67 17.12 -0.55
CA THR A 57 10.09 15.71 -0.56
C THR A 57 9.32 14.87 0.45
N LEU A 58 9.12 15.38 1.67
CA LEU A 58 8.36 14.67 2.70
C LEU A 58 6.91 14.40 2.25
N SER A 59 6.22 15.42 1.74
CA SER A 59 4.84 15.27 1.24
C SER A 59 4.75 14.31 0.05
N ILE A 60 5.75 14.29 -0.85
CA ILE A 60 5.82 13.34 -1.96
C ILE A 60 5.90 11.90 -1.42
N LEU A 61 6.80 11.62 -0.48
CA LEU A 61 6.95 10.27 0.07
C LEU A 61 5.72 9.83 0.86
N ILE A 62 5.12 10.71 1.66
CA ILE A 62 3.88 10.40 2.37
C ILE A 62 2.74 10.08 1.39
N SER A 63 2.62 10.86 0.31
CA SER A 63 1.62 10.59 -0.73
C SER A 63 1.87 9.28 -1.46
N SER A 64 3.14 8.96 -1.75
CA SER A 64 3.54 7.68 -2.32
C SER A 64 3.16 6.52 -1.39
N ALA A 65 3.56 6.60 -0.12
CA ALA A 65 3.25 5.61 0.91
C ALA A 65 1.74 5.41 1.09
N ALA A 66 0.95 6.48 1.10
CA ALA A 66 -0.51 6.38 1.20
C ALA A 66 -1.12 5.64 0.00
N SER A 67 -0.64 5.91 -1.22
CA SER A 67 -1.08 5.21 -2.43
C SER A 67 -0.72 3.72 -2.39
N LEU A 68 0.49 3.38 -1.95
CA LEU A 68 0.96 2.00 -1.83
C LEU A 68 0.19 1.23 -0.76
N ALA A 69 -0.08 1.85 0.39
CA ALA A 69 -0.87 1.25 1.46
C ALA A 69 -2.29 0.90 0.97
N TYR A 70 -2.92 1.81 0.24
CA TYR A 70 -4.23 1.58 -0.34
C TYR A 70 -4.20 0.43 -1.35
N LYS A 71 -3.20 0.39 -2.24
CA LYS A 71 -3.02 -0.70 -3.21
C LYS A 71 -2.71 -2.06 -2.57
N ALA A 72 -2.04 -2.08 -1.41
CA ALA A 72 -1.81 -3.27 -0.61
C ALA A 72 -3.06 -3.75 0.15
N GLY A 73 -4.15 -2.97 0.14
CA GLY A 73 -5.40 -3.27 0.85
C GLY A 73 -5.45 -2.76 2.29
N ASP A 74 -4.41 -2.09 2.79
CA ASP A 74 -4.42 -1.47 4.12
C ASP A 74 -5.01 -0.05 4.06
N THR A 75 -6.33 0.01 3.89
CA THR A 75 -7.09 1.27 3.79
C THR A 75 -6.99 2.12 5.05
N ARG A 76 -6.82 1.50 6.23
CA ARG A 76 -6.67 2.21 7.50
C ARG A 76 -5.34 2.97 7.55
N LEU A 77 -4.26 2.31 7.17
CA LEU A 77 -2.94 2.94 7.12
C LEU A 77 -2.88 4.01 6.03
N ALA A 78 -3.45 3.74 4.86
CA ALA A 78 -3.57 4.72 3.78
C ALA A 78 -4.30 6.00 4.24
N TYR A 79 -5.44 5.87 4.92
CA TYR A 79 -6.18 7.00 5.48
C TYR A 79 -5.32 7.81 6.47
N LYS A 80 -4.63 7.12 7.38
CA LYS A 80 -3.77 7.76 8.39
C LYS A 80 -2.64 8.54 7.73
N LEU A 81 -1.94 7.94 6.76
CA LEU A 81 -0.87 8.60 6.02
C LEU A 81 -1.38 9.80 5.24
N SER A 82 -2.52 9.68 4.55
CA SER A 82 -3.08 10.82 3.81
C SER A 82 -3.43 11.99 4.72
N LYS A 83 -4.03 11.72 5.89
CA LYS A 83 -4.29 12.76 6.89
C LYS A 83 -3.02 13.40 7.42
N GLN A 84 -1.99 12.60 7.69
CA GLN A 84 -0.69 13.11 8.11
C GLN A 84 -0.05 14.00 7.03
N GLY A 85 -0.08 13.59 5.77
CA GLY A 85 0.47 14.37 4.67
C GLY A 85 -0.21 15.73 4.50
N LEU A 86 -1.53 15.80 4.69
CA LEU A 86 -2.28 17.06 4.63
C LEU A 86 -1.94 18.04 5.76
N GLN A 87 -1.44 17.56 6.89
CA GLN A 87 -1.04 18.42 8.03
C GLN A 87 0.27 19.16 7.76
N ASN A 88 1.11 18.68 6.85
CA ASN A 88 2.45 19.24 6.59
C ASN A 88 2.45 20.40 5.57
N SER A 89 1.31 21.04 5.33
CA SER A 89 1.16 22.10 4.32
C SER A 89 1.71 21.72 2.93
N PRO A 90 1.26 20.59 2.36
CA PRO A 90 1.77 20.11 1.07
C PRO A 90 1.45 21.10 -0.06
N PRO A 91 2.30 21.17 -1.10
CA PRO A 91 1.97 21.81 -2.37
C PRO A 91 0.61 21.33 -2.92
N GLU A 92 -0.07 22.21 -3.66
CA GLU A 92 -1.45 21.99 -4.09
C GLU A 92 -1.66 20.67 -4.86
N TYR A 93 -0.73 20.32 -5.74
CA TYR A 93 -0.83 19.06 -6.51
C TYR A 93 -0.75 17.81 -5.63
N ILE A 94 0.09 17.82 -4.58
CA ILE A 94 0.18 16.71 -3.62
C ILE A 94 -1.06 16.66 -2.75
N ARG A 95 -1.54 17.83 -2.29
CA ARG A 95 -2.79 17.95 -1.55
C ARG A 95 -3.94 17.29 -2.32
N ASN A 96 -4.05 17.58 -3.61
CA ASN A 96 -5.06 16.98 -4.49
C ASN A 96 -4.92 15.46 -4.56
N ASN A 97 -3.71 14.93 -4.72
CA ASN A 97 -3.46 13.49 -4.71
C ASN A 97 -3.90 12.83 -3.39
N LEU A 98 -3.57 13.43 -2.25
CA LEU A 98 -3.97 12.94 -0.94
C LEU A 98 -5.49 12.98 -0.74
N ASN A 99 -6.15 14.04 -1.20
CA ASN A 99 -7.61 14.17 -1.16
C ASN A 99 -8.29 13.13 -2.04
N ILE A 100 -7.73 12.83 -3.22
CA ILE A 100 -8.23 11.74 -4.08
C ILE A 100 -8.18 10.42 -3.31
N ILE A 101 -7.04 10.07 -2.69
CA ILE A 101 -6.92 8.84 -1.89
C ILE A 101 -7.92 8.81 -0.71
N LEU A 102 -8.13 9.93 -0.02
CA LEU A 102 -9.12 9.98 1.07
C LEU A 102 -10.54 9.80 0.56
N SER A 103 -10.89 10.44 -0.54
CA SER A 103 -12.24 10.33 -1.13
C SER A 103 -12.55 8.91 -1.61
N THR A 104 -11.57 8.21 -2.20
CA THR A 104 -11.74 6.80 -2.60
C THR A 104 -12.00 5.91 -1.38
N ILE A 105 -11.16 6.03 -0.33
CA ILE A 105 -11.32 5.24 0.91
C ILE A 105 -12.68 5.52 1.57
N LEU A 106 -13.07 6.79 1.67
CA LEU A 106 -14.34 7.16 2.30
C LEU A 106 -15.54 6.63 1.52
N ARG A 107 -15.49 6.70 0.18
CA ARG A 107 -16.52 6.14 -0.69
C ARG A 107 -16.71 4.63 -0.45
N GLU A 108 -15.62 3.86 -0.48
CA GLU A 108 -15.66 2.42 -0.21
C GLU A 108 -16.20 2.12 1.19
N SER A 109 -15.79 2.89 2.20
CA SER A 109 -16.27 2.71 3.57
C SER A 109 -17.77 3.01 3.73
N PHE A 110 -18.30 3.95 2.94
CA PHE A 110 -19.71 4.32 2.96
C PHE A 110 -20.55 3.26 2.24
N GLU A 111 -20.08 2.75 1.10
CA GLU A 111 -20.71 1.64 0.40
C GLU A 111 -20.85 0.42 1.32
N LEU A 112 -19.80 0.04 2.06
CA LEU A 112 -19.87 -1.07 3.02
C LEU A 112 -20.90 -0.85 4.15
N LYS A 113 -21.04 0.38 4.66
CA LYS A 113 -22.04 0.70 5.69
C LYS A 113 -23.48 0.64 5.18
N ASN A 114 -23.70 0.93 3.90
CA ASN A 114 -25.03 0.88 3.31
C ASN A 114 -25.47 -0.54 2.93
N TYR A 115 -24.53 -1.43 2.61
CA TYR A 115 -24.83 -2.84 2.33
C TYR A 115 -25.16 -3.67 3.58
N PHE A 116 -24.64 -3.29 4.75
CA PHE A 116 -25.03 -3.87 6.02
C PHE A 116 -25.83 -2.84 6.81
N PRO A 117 -27.16 -2.67 6.55
CA PRO A 117 -27.98 -1.85 7.41
C PRO A 117 -27.85 -2.44 8.80
N THR A 118 -27.21 -1.71 9.72
CA THR A 118 -27.17 -2.11 11.13
C THR A 118 -28.61 -2.39 11.49
N ARG A 119 -28.95 -3.66 11.78
CA ARG A 119 -30.25 -4.03 12.33
C ARG A 119 -30.40 -3.15 13.56
N ARG A 120 -31.13 -2.06 13.42
CA ARG A 120 -31.66 -1.32 14.56
C ARG A 120 -32.52 -2.36 15.24
N PHE A 121 -31.99 -2.99 16.28
CA PHE A 121 -32.82 -3.71 17.24
C PHE A 121 -33.76 -2.65 17.79
N SER A 122 -34.92 -2.55 17.15
CA SER A 122 -36.03 -1.73 17.59
C SER A 122 -36.40 -2.27 18.96
N SER A 123 -35.90 -1.63 20.01
CA SER A 123 -36.37 -1.80 21.38
C SER A 123 -37.77 -1.20 21.49
N LYS A 124 -38.74 -1.79 20.79
CA LYS A 124 -40.15 -1.58 21.06
C LYS A 124 -40.65 -2.88 21.70
N ASN A 125 -41.18 -2.73 22.90
CA ASN A 125 -41.89 -3.71 23.71
C ASN A 125 -41.03 -4.69 24.52
N MET A 126 -40.57 -4.21 25.68
CA MET A 126 -40.62 -5.00 26.91
C MET A 126 -41.16 -4.10 28.03
N GLY A 127 -42.49 -3.98 28.08
CA GLY A 127 -43.15 -3.52 29.30
C GLY A 127 -43.05 -4.62 30.33
N HIS A 128 -42.05 -4.55 31.23
CA HIS A 128 -42.06 -5.33 32.46
C HIS A 128 -41.54 -4.50 33.63
N GLN A 129 -42.34 -4.55 34.69
CA GLN A 129 -42.29 -3.82 35.95
C GLN A 129 -40.91 -3.85 36.62
N PRO A 130 -40.49 -2.79 37.33
CA PRO A 130 -39.30 -2.85 38.18
C PRO A 130 -39.56 -3.76 39.40
N SER A 131 -39.08 -4.99 39.35
CA SER A 131 -38.97 -5.82 40.55
C SER A 131 -37.86 -5.28 41.45
N LYS A 132 -38.23 -5.00 42.69
CA LYS A 132 -37.40 -4.43 43.75
C LYS A 132 -36.19 -5.34 44.01
N ILE A 133 -35.01 -4.98 43.49
CA ILE A 133 -33.75 -5.61 43.86
C ILE A 133 -33.34 -5.06 45.23
N ARG A 134 -33.54 -5.88 46.26
CA ARG A 134 -33.00 -5.72 47.61
C ARG A 134 -31.48 -5.52 47.51
N ARG A 135 -31.00 -4.33 47.90
CA ARG A 135 -29.58 -4.07 48.19
C ARG A 135 -29.12 -4.96 49.35
N LYS A 136 -28.52 -6.12 49.05
CA LYS A 136 -27.61 -6.78 49.99
C LYS A 136 -26.28 -6.04 49.93
N LYS A 137 -25.93 -5.36 51.03
CA LYS A 137 -24.59 -4.85 51.28
C LYS A 137 -23.64 -6.05 51.29
N PHE A 138 -22.86 -6.23 50.22
CA PHE A 138 -21.67 -7.06 50.25
C PHE A 138 -20.48 -6.12 50.43
N ILE A 139 -20.03 -6.02 51.67
CA ILE A 139 -18.70 -5.51 52.02
C ILE A 139 -17.78 -6.70 51.80
N GLY A 140 -16.97 -6.64 50.76
CA GLY A 140 -16.08 -7.73 50.37
C GLY A 140 -14.90 -7.19 49.58
N SER A 141 -13.89 -6.75 50.33
CA SER A 141 -12.46 -6.72 50.01
C SER A 141 -12.05 -6.79 48.52
N ILE A 142 -11.54 -5.67 48.03
CA ILE A 142 -10.67 -5.58 46.85
C ILE A 142 -9.42 -6.42 47.14
N SER A 143 -9.33 -7.62 46.56
CA SER A 143 -8.06 -8.34 46.41
C SER A 143 -7.69 -8.32 44.94
N SER A 144 -6.70 -7.49 44.63
CA SER A 144 -5.90 -7.49 43.41
C SER A 144 -5.49 -8.91 43.01
N ARG A 145 -5.90 -9.36 41.83
CA ARG A 145 -5.28 -10.50 41.15
C ARG A 145 -4.58 -10.01 39.88
N PRO A 146 -3.31 -10.36 39.66
CA PRO A 146 -2.59 -10.01 38.45
C PRO A 146 -3.09 -10.86 37.27
N PHE A 147 -3.09 -10.21 36.10
CA PHE A 147 -3.35 -10.77 34.79
C PHE A 147 -2.30 -11.86 34.48
N GLU A 148 -2.67 -13.13 34.49
CA GLU A 148 -1.87 -14.19 33.88
C GLU A 148 -2.21 -14.29 32.39
N ASN A 149 -1.21 -13.97 31.56
CA ASN A 149 -1.19 -14.23 30.13
C ASN A 149 -0.98 -15.73 29.90
N SER A 150 -2.01 -16.43 29.44
CA SER A 150 -1.86 -17.78 28.89
C SER A 150 -2.62 -17.92 27.57
N LEU A 151 -1.97 -17.57 26.46
CA LEU A 151 -2.32 -18.12 25.16
C LEU A 151 -1.08 -18.79 24.56
N SER A 152 -0.93 -20.04 24.97
CA SER A 152 -0.17 -21.08 24.31
C SER A 152 -0.70 -21.31 22.90
N ILE A 153 0.06 -20.91 21.87
CA ILE A 153 -0.14 -21.39 20.50
C ILE A 153 1.06 -22.28 20.14
N LYS A 154 0.87 -23.58 20.36
CA LYS A 154 1.65 -24.65 19.74
C LYS A 154 1.54 -24.52 18.22
N ARG A 155 2.58 -24.03 17.54
CA ARG A 155 2.74 -24.28 16.11
C ARG A 155 3.54 -25.56 15.93
N ARG A 156 2.81 -26.61 15.53
CA ARG A 156 3.37 -27.89 15.08
C ARG A 156 4.22 -27.66 13.83
N SER A 157 5.41 -28.23 13.89
CA SER A 157 6.30 -28.57 12.79
C SER A 157 5.60 -29.35 11.68
N VAL A 158 5.86 -28.98 10.42
CA VAL A 158 5.93 -29.95 9.33
C VAL A 158 7.18 -29.63 8.51
N VAL A 159 8.19 -30.47 8.71
CA VAL A 159 9.34 -30.65 7.83
C VAL A 159 8.86 -31.46 6.62
N LYS A 160 9.26 -31.05 5.40
CA LYS A 160 9.52 -31.99 4.31
C LYS A 160 10.60 -31.40 3.39
N LEU A 161 11.82 -31.80 3.69
CA LEU A 161 12.94 -31.87 2.76
C LEU A 161 12.56 -32.80 1.60
N HIS A 162 12.75 -32.35 0.36
CA HIS A 162 13.14 -33.22 -0.75
C HIS A 162 14.16 -32.44 -1.59
N ASN A 163 15.43 -32.78 -1.37
CA ASN A 163 16.48 -32.61 -2.36
C ASN A 163 16.26 -33.68 -3.45
N GLN A 164 16.45 -33.32 -4.72
CA GLN A 164 17.43 -33.93 -5.63
C GLN A 164 17.12 -33.63 -7.12
N THR A 165 18.21 -33.26 -7.83
CA THR A 165 18.52 -33.51 -9.26
C THR A 165 17.66 -32.75 -10.30
N SER A 166 18.18 -32.22 -11.42
CA SER A 166 19.33 -32.62 -12.22
C SER A 166 19.81 -31.47 -13.12
N ILE A 167 21.13 -31.42 -13.25
CA ILE A 167 21.93 -30.77 -14.30
C ILE A 167 21.50 -31.29 -15.68
N ILE A 168 21.26 -30.40 -16.66
CA ILE A 168 21.40 -30.49 -18.14
C ILE A 168 21.03 -29.07 -18.63
N GLY A 169 21.70 -28.35 -19.53
CA GLY A 169 22.84 -28.56 -20.39
C GLY A 169 22.89 -27.31 -21.28
N ILE A 170 24.06 -26.68 -21.38
CA ILE A 170 24.29 -25.50 -22.20
C ILE A 170 24.19 -25.93 -23.67
N SER A 171 23.24 -25.39 -24.42
CA SER A 171 23.21 -25.52 -25.87
C SER A 171 23.17 -24.13 -26.51
N ARG A 172 24.37 -23.65 -26.87
CA ARG A 172 24.55 -22.61 -27.88
C ARG A 172 24.53 -23.31 -29.23
N ARG A 173 23.58 -23.01 -30.10
CA ARG A 173 23.84 -23.05 -31.55
C ARG A 173 22.90 -22.14 -32.31
N SER A 174 23.56 -21.28 -33.08
CA SER A 174 23.08 -20.37 -34.10
C SER A 174 22.07 -21.00 -35.04
N GLN A 175 21.09 -20.22 -35.49
CA GLN A 175 20.82 -20.00 -36.93
C GLN A 175 19.75 -18.92 -37.10
N GLU A 176 20.09 -17.91 -37.91
CA GLU A 176 19.17 -16.93 -38.49
C GLU A 176 18.11 -17.63 -39.34
N PRO A 177 16.99 -16.94 -39.58
CA PRO A 177 16.53 -16.87 -40.96
C PRO A 177 16.34 -15.45 -41.46
N ALA A 178 16.86 -15.25 -42.67
CA ALA A 178 16.71 -14.11 -43.54
C ALA A 178 15.24 -13.75 -43.81
N PHE A 179 14.93 -12.45 -43.80
CA PHE A 179 13.82 -11.89 -44.57
C PHE A 179 14.24 -10.60 -45.26
N SER A 180 14.42 -10.75 -46.57
CA SER A 180 14.06 -9.86 -47.70
C SER A 180 13.94 -8.33 -47.49
N SER A 181 14.76 -7.64 -48.28
CA SER A 181 14.69 -6.30 -48.93
C SER A 181 13.28 -5.79 -49.34
N PRO A 182 13.09 -4.59 -49.99
CA PRO A 182 14.06 -3.57 -50.44
C PRO A 182 13.67 -2.08 -50.21
N MET A 183 14.59 -1.23 -50.66
CA MET A 183 14.57 0.23 -50.86
C MET A 183 13.25 0.85 -51.33
N ASN A 184 12.92 2.05 -50.83
CA ASN A 184 12.72 3.22 -51.71
C ASN A 184 12.55 4.55 -50.96
N ASN A 185 12.90 5.61 -51.70
CA ASN A 185 12.52 7.02 -51.53
C ASN A 185 13.25 7.83 -50.44
N SER A 186 13.69 9.06 -50.68
CA SER A 186 13.77 9.89 -51.88
C SER A 186 14.60 11.12 -51.50
N LYS A 187 15.43 11.59 -52.42
CA LYS A 187 16.24 12.80 -52.28
C LYS A 187 15.33 14.03 -52.26
N GLY A 188 15.32 14.78 -51.16
CA GLY A 188 14.66 16.09 -51.03
C GLY A 188 15.69 17.20 -50.81
N LYS A 189 15.73 18.16 -51.73
CA LYS A 189 16.71 19.24 -51.90
C LYS A 189 16.61 20.36 -50.84
N VAL A 190 17.79 20.80 -50.39
CA VAL A 190 18.32 22.20 -50.34
C VAL A 190 17.32 23.38 -50.32
N ARG A 191 17.46 24.27 -49.32
CA ARG A 191 17.65 25.76 -49.46
C ARG A 191 17.80 26.40 -48.07
N LYS A 192 19.01 26.76 -47.66
CA LYS A 192 19.65 28.09 -47.70
C LYS A 192 18.84 29.24 -47.06
N LYS A 193 19.36 29.63 -45.89
CA LYS A 193 19.39 30.93 -45.19
C LYS A 193 18.92 32.12 -46.02
N ASN A 194 18.06 32.95 -45.42
CA ASN A 194 17.92 34.35 -45.80
C ASN A 194 18.09 35.23 -44.55
N THR A 195 19.24 35.89 -44.51
CA THR A 195 19.57 37.04 -43.67
C THR A 195 19.32 38.30 -44.48
N ARG A 196 18.60 39.27 -43.90
CA ARG A 196 18.52 40.72 -44.20
C ARG A 196 17.28 41.22 -43.45
N ARG A 197 17.24 42.35 -42.79
CA ARG A 197 18.21 43.42 -42.53
C ARG A 197 17.59 44.25 -41.41
#